data_AF-A0A841RCJ6-F1
#
_entry.id   AF-A0A841RCJ6-F1
#
_cell.length_a   1.000
_cell.length_b   1.000
_cell.length_c   1.000
_cell.angle_alpha   90.00
_cell.angle_beta   90.00
_cell.angle_gamma   90.00
#
_symmetry.space_group_name_H-M   'P 1'
#
loop_
_entity.id
_entity.type
_entity.pdbx_description
1 polymer ?
#
loop_
_entity_poly.entity_id
_entity_poly.type
_entity_poly.pdbx_seq_one_letter_code
_entity_poly.pdbx_strand_id
1 'polypeptide(L)'
;MNIRFEWIRRTTIISFLLIMLLTASVFISFPFQIYITSVLALLLAGTGVYHLIEANRIQKLLFRTSDILTRSTERDFSSLDDGEKHIINHEISNLIEQLEDSVKQTENILSEKDKLEKEAEELRRKVKSMERNLNRQVIEVRDRMRGNSDAFNEIISGLSSLVDACGREKGMIDSLMKTYSGYSRQYGSIRDSVNNSRSICGREESRGRDAETVLNALYEKDEERVEKIHTVIHGIGNIKEVTGIINEVAEKASILSLNAAIESAHAGEAGKGFSVVAEEVGVLADMTAEHAEIINQALFSVTDTMYESRFTETDNGEEETFAVIGGTIREMIASFREIDQLLDFLGQLEQPEDFDISSETLKDRNKIEKTLSLLENMKKEWEMTLEDITRFPLFEESADLSGAKSSPLTRHETAIRPVDDSVGGEELD
;
A
#
# COMPACT_ATOMS: atom_id res chain seq x y z
N MET A 1 -30.68 65.77 41.53
CA MET A 1 -29.75 65.99 40.41
C MET A 1 -29.17 64.68 39.84
N ASN A 2 -28.89 63.65 40.66
CA ASN A 2 -28.33 62.37 40.20
C ASN A 2 -29.23 61.51 39.28
N ILE A 3 -30.54 61.52 39.46
CA ILE A 3 -31.46 60.70 38.63
C ILE A 3 -31.48 61.16 37.16
N ARG A 4 -31.35 62.47 36.90
CA ARG A 4 -31.24 63.00 35.53
C ARG A 4 -29.93 62.60 34.85
N PHE A 5 -28.84 62.47 35.61
CA PHE A 5 -27.54 62.06 35.08
C PHE A 5 -27.49 60.56 34.73
N GLU A 6 -28.07 59.69 35.57
CA GLU A 6 -28.14 58.25 35.28
C GLU A 6 -29.04 57.96 34.06
N TRP A 7 -30.11 58.74 33.88
CA TRP A 7 -31.02 58.63 32.73
C TRP A 7 -30.37 59.07 31.41
N ILE A 8 -29.59 60.17 31.43
CA ILE A 8 -28.78 60.62 30.29
C ILE A 8 -27.68 59.59 29.96
N ARG A 9 -27.04 59.01 30.99
CA ARG A 9 -26.00 57.99 30.79
C ARG A 9 -26.53 56.70 30.18
N ARG A 10 -27.73 56.26 30.59
CA ARG A 10 -28.35 55.05 30.02
C ARG A 10 -28.85 55.25 28.60
N THR A 11 -29.46 56.40 28.29
CA THR A 11 -29.90 56.71 26.93
C THR A 11 -28.73 56.88 25.97
N THR A 12 -27.62 57.47 26.41
CA THR A 12 -26.39 57.57 25.60
C THR A 12 -25.75 56.21 25.33
N ILE A 13 -25.70 55.29 26.31
CA ILE A 13 -25.17 53.92 26.10
C ILE A 13 -26.05 53.12 25.13
N ILE A 14 -27.38 53.21 25.24
CA ILE A 14 -28.30 52.52 24.34
C ILE A 14 -28.19 53.06 22.91
N SER A 15 -28.17 54.39 22.74
CA SER A 15 -27.93 55.02 21.42
C SER A 15 -26.58 54.62 20.82
N PHE A 16 -25.53 54.52 21.64
CA PHE A 16 -24.21 54.10 21.17
C PHE A 16 -24.19 52.64 20.69
N LEU A 17 -24.84 51.72 21.42
CA LEU A 17 -24.98 50.32 21.03
C LEU A 17 -25.79 50.15 19.74
N LEU A 18 -26.85 50.95 19.54
CA LEU A 18 -27.66 50.94 18.33
C LEU A 18 -26.89 51.47 17.11
N ILE A 19 -26.12 52.54 17.28
CA ILE A 19 -25.22 53.05 16.23
C ILE A 19 -24.18 51.99 15.87
N MET A 20 -23.63 51.28 16.87
CA MET A 20 -22.65 50.23 16.62
C MET A 20 -23.26 49.04 15.84
N LEU A 21 -24.49 48.63 16.18
CA LEU A 21 -25.25 47.62 15.44
C LEU A 21 -25.55 48.05 13.99
N LEU A 22 -25.90 49.32 13.79
CA LEU A 22 -26.08 49.92 12.46
C LEU A 22 -24.78 49.86 11.64
N THR A 23 -23.64 50.20 12.24
CA THR A 23 -22.33 50.11 11.56
C THR A 23 -21.88 48.68 11.27
N ALA A 24 -22.23 47.72 12.13
CA ALA A 24 -21.92 46.30 11.92
C ALA A 24 -22.73 45.67 10.77
N SER A 25 -23.91 46.23 10.45
CA SER A 25 -24.78 45.74 9.38
C SER A 25 -24.24 45.98 7.95
N VAL A 26 -23.22 46.86 7.80
CA VAL A 26 -22.61 47.25 6.51
C VAL A 26 -21.89 46.08 5.81
N PHE A 27 -21.64 44.97 6.49
CA PHE A 27 -20.94 43.79 5.97
C PHE A 27 -21.86 42.63 5.54
N ILE A 28 -23.19 42.84 5.51
CA ILE A 28 -24.20 41.83 5.13
C ILE A 28 -24.82 42.24 3.78
N SER A 29 -25.35 41.29 3.00
CA SER A 29 -25.98 41.60 1.70
C SER A 29 -27.04 42.71 1.82
N PHE A 30 -27.06 43.62 0.83
CA PHE A 30 -27.88 44.82 0.81
C PHE A 30 -29.37 44.62 1.21
N PRO A 31 -30.09 43.57 0.75
CA PRO A 31 -31.48 43.35 1.17
C PRO A 31 -31.62 42.97 2.65
N PHE A 32 -30.65 42.25 3.21
CA PHE A 32 -30.69 41.83 4.63
C PHE A 32 -30.36 43.01 5.56
N GLN A 33 -29.50 43.92 5.11
CA GLN A 33 -29.17 45.15 5.82
C GLN A 33 -30.38 46.08 5.97
N ILE A 34 -31.19 46.24 4.91
CA ILE A 34 -32.44 47.02 4.95
C ILE A 34 -33.43 46.41 5.95
N TYR A 35 -33.56 45.07 5.97
CA TYR A 35 -34.45 44.38 6.90
C TYR A 35 -34.05 44.57 8.37
N ILE A 36 -32.78 44.36 8.72
CA ILE A 36 -32.29 44.54 10.09
C ILE A 36 -32.46 45.99 10.55
N THR A 37 -32.07 46.96 9.71
CA THR A 37 -32.16 48.39 10.06
C THR A 37 -33.61 48.86 10.24
N SER A 38 -34.54 48.37 9.42
CA SER A 38 -35.97 48.69 9.55
C SER A 38 -36.61 48.04 10.78
N VAL A 39 -36.25 46.80 11.13
CA VAL A 39 -36.70 46.16 12.38
C VAL A 39 -36.17 46.91 13.60
N LEU A 40 -34.89 47.29 13.60
CA LEU A 40 -34.26 48.06 14.68
C LEU A 40 -34.93 49.44 14.84
N ALA A 41 -35.21 50.11 13.74
CA ALA A 41 -35.89 51.41 13.72
C ALA A 41 -37.33 51.31 14.25
N LEU A 42 -38.05 50.23 13.93
CA LEU A 42 -39.40 49.98 14.45
C LEU A 42 -39.39 49.69 15.96
N LEU A 43 -38.41 48.93 16.46
CA LEU A 43 -38.27 48.67 17.89
C LEU A 43 -37.91 49.95 18.67
N LEU A 44 -37.03 50.78 18.11
CA LEU A 44 -36.69 52.10 18.66
C LEU A 44 -37.89 53.04 18.67
N ALA A 45 -38.65 53.09 17.58
CA ALA A 45 -39.86 53.88 17.50
C ALA A 45 -40.91 53.40 18.50
N GLY A 46 -41.11 52.09 18.63
CA GLY A 46 -42.05 51.49 19.58
C GLY A 46 -41.68 51.77 21.03
N THR A 47 -40.41 51.61 21.40
CA THR A 47 -39.91 51.95 22.75
C THR A 47 -40.01 53.46 23.04
N GLY A 48 -39.70 54.31 22.06
CA GLY A 48 -39.89 55.76 22.15
C GLY A 48 -41.35 56.15 22.35
N VAL A 49 -42.28 55.58 21.58
CA VAL A 49 -43.73 55.80 21.71
C VAL A 49 -44.24 55.32 23.07
N TYR A 50 -43.81 54.15 23.53
CA TYR A 50 -44.16 53.63 24.86
C TYR A 50 -43.73 54.59 25.97
N HIS A 51 -42.47 55.07 25.93
CA HIS A 51 -41.98 56.07 26.90
C HIS A 51 -42.73 57.41 26.80
N LEU A 52 -43.12 57.83 25.61
CA LEU A 52 -43.91 59.05 25.41
C LEU A 52 -45.32 58.91 26.01
N ILE A 53 -45.96 57.75 25.83
CA ILE A 53 -47.27 57.43 26.40
C ILE A 53 -47.19 57.44 27.93
N GLU A 54 -46.20 56.77 28.52
CA GLU A 54 -46.09 56.72 29.98
C GLU A 54 -45.65 58.05 30.60
N ALA A 55 -44.73 58.78 29.95
CA ALA A 55 -44.38 60.13 30.39
C ALA A 55 -45.60 61.07 30.36
N ASN A 56 -46.45 60.97 29.33
CA ASN A 56 -47.68 61.75 29.22
C ASN A 56 -48.74 61.31 30.24
N ARG A 57 -48.83 60.02 30.55
CA ARG A 57 -49.74 59.48 31.58
C ARG A 57 -49.36 59.98 32.97
N ILE A 58 -48.07 59.90 33.32
CA ILE A 58 -47.53 60.43 34.57
C ILE A 58 -47.68 61.95 34.63
N GLN A 59 -47.36 62.68 33.55
CA GLN A 59 -47.56 64.13 33.50
C GLN A 59 -49.02 64.53 33.68
N LYS A 60 -49.97 63.85 33.03
CA LYS A 60 -51.40 64.12 33.23
C LYS A 60 -51.84 63.84 34.66
N LEU A 61 -51.33 62.78 35.28
CA LEU A 61 -51.62 62.45 36.67
C LEU A 61 -51.04 63.51 37.63
N LEU A 62 -49.79 63.91 37.42
CA LEU A 62 -49.10 64.97 38.16
C LEU A 62 -49.76 66.34 37.96
N PHE A 63 -50.24 66.63 36.75
CA PHE A 63 -50.90 67.89 36.45
C PHE A 63 -52.31 67.93 37.06
N ARG A 64 -53.07 66.82 37.05
CA ARG A 64 -54.36 66.73 37.73
C ARG A 64 -54.22 66.83 39.24
N THR A 65 -53.27 66.11 39.82
CA THR A 65 -52.98 66.21 41.26
C THR A 65 -52.50 67.61 41.62
N SER A 66 -51.60 68.21 40.84
CA SER A 66 -51.16 69.60 41.02
C SER A 66 -52.30 70.61 40.86
N ASP A 67 -53.17 70.49 39.86
CA ASP A 67 -54.30 71.39 39.61
C ASP A 67 -55.35 71.27 40.73
N ILE A 68 -55.63 70.07 41.23
CA ILE A 68 -56.52 69.86 42.39
C ILE A 68 -55.87 70.37 43.68
N LEU A 69 -54.57 70.14 43.90
CA LEU A 69 -53.84 70.65 45.06
C LEU A 69 -53.74 72.18 45.04
N THR A 70 -53.54 72.77 43.86
CA THR A 70 -53.45 74.24 43.67
C THR A 70 -54.83 74.87 43.82
N ARG A 71 -55.88 74.28 43.22
CA ARG A 71 -57.29 74.71 43.44
C ARG A 71 -57.77 74.49 44.87
N SER A 72 -57.22 73.50 45.56
CA SER A 72 -57.39 73.29 47.01
C SER A 72 -56.72 74.43 47.78
N THR A 73 -55.48 74.80 47.49
CA THR A 73 -54.80 75.88 48.21
C THR A 73 -55.25 77.31 47.85
N GLU A 74 -55.84 77.53 46.66
CA GLU A 74 -56.25 78.85 46.16
C GLU A 74 -57.75 79.18 46.34
N ARG A 75 -58.61 78.23 46.75
CA ARG A 75 -60.02 78.51 47.11
C ARG A 75 -60.18 78.68 48.62
N ASP A 76 -60.88 79.74 49.01
CA ASP A 76 -61.41 79.88 50.37
C ASP A 76 -62.51 78.81 50.58
N PHE A 77 -62.16 77.70 51.25
CA PHE A 77 -63.01 76.52 51.50
C PHE A 77 -64.27 76.80 52.34
N SER A 78 -64.49 78.05 52.73
CA SER A 78 -65.62 78.52 53.52
C SER A 78 -66.95 78.56 52.76
N SER A 79 -66.97 78.37 51.44
CA SER A 79 -68.20 78.48 50.60
C SER A 79 -68.61 77.21 49.83
N LEU A 80 -67.90 76.09 50.02
CA LEU A 80 -68.25 74.79 49.42
C LEU A 80 -69.23 74.04 50.34
N ASP A 81 -70.34 73.57 49.78
CA ASP A 81 -71.30 72.68 50.48
C ASP A 81 -70.63 71.33 50.78
N ASP A 82 -71.07 70.65 51.85
CA ASP A 82 -70.42 69.43 52.35
C ASP A 82 -70.35 68.32 51.28
N GLY A 83 -71.29 68.30 50.33
CA GLY A 83 -71.29 67.38 49.19
C GLY A 83 -70.09 67.58 48.23
N GLU A 84 -69.70 68.82 47.96
CA GLU A 84 -68.58 69.13 47.04
C GLU A 84 -67.21 68.82 47.68
N LYS A 85 -67.08 69.07 49.00
CA LYS A 85 -65.90 68.66 49.78
C LYS A 85 -65.76 67.14 49.82
N HIS A 86 -66.86 66.41 49.94
CA HIS A 86 -66.86 64.96 49.92
C HIS A 86 -66.38 64.38 48.58
N ILE A 87 -66.81 64.98 47.47
CA ILE A 87 -66.41 64.57 46.12
C ILE A 87 -64.89 64.79 45.91
N ILE A 88 -64.38 65.97 46.27
CA ILE A 88 -62.95 66.29 46.13
C ILE A 88 -62.09 65.38 47.02
N ASN A 89 -62.49 65.15 48.28
CA ASN A 89 -61.76 64.24 49.17
C ASN A 89 -61.79 62.79 48.69
N HIS A 90 -62.91 62.33 48.13
CA HIS A 90 -63.01 61.00 47.52
C HIS A 90 -62.10 60.87 46.29
N GLU A 91 -62.05 61.89 45.44
CA GLU A 91 -61.22 61.92 44.24
C GLU A 91 -59.72 61.99 44.57
N ILE A 92 -59.33 62.74 45.60
CA ILE A 92 -57.97 62.74 46.15
C ILE A 92 -57.61 61.37 46.74
N SER A 93 -58.52 60.74 47.49
CA SER A 93 -58.28 59.42 48.07
C SER A 93 -58.07 58.35 47.00
N ASN A 94 -58.90 58.34 45.96
CA ASN A 94 -58.75 57.44 44.81
C ASN A 94 -57.42 57.68 44.06
N LEU A 95 -56.97 58.93 43.94
CA LEU A 95 -55.68 59.25 43.34
C LEU A 95 -54.49 58.79 44.20
N ILE A 96 -54.58 58.90 45.52
CA ILE A 96 -53.57 58.39 46.45
C ILE A 96 -53.48 56.87 46.35
N GLU A 97 -54.62 56.17 46.34
CA GLU A 97 -54.67 54.71 46.20
C GLU A 97 -54.06 54.24 44.87
N GLN A 98 -54.41 54.91 43.76
CA GLN A 98 -53.79 54.64 42.45
C GLN A 98 -52.29 54.92 42.44
N LEU A 99 -51.84 55.95 43.15
CA LEU A 99 -50.41 56.28 43.26
C LEU A 99 -49.67 55.21 44.07
N GLU A 100 -50.22 54.78 45.20
CA GLU A 100 -49.66 53.69 46.02
C GLU A 100 -49.53 52.38 45.24
N ASP A 101 -50.58 52.01 44.48
CA ASP A 101 -50.53 50.82 43.61
C ASP A 101 -49.47 50.96 42.51
N SER A 102 -49.32 52.15 41.91
CA SER A 102 -48.29 52.41 40.91
C SER A 102 -46.87 52.32 41.49
N VAL A 103 -46.67 52.76 42.74
CA VAL A 103 -45.40 52.65 43.46
C VAL A 103 -45.08 51.18 43.72
N LYS A 104 -46.04 50.39 44.23
CA LYS A 104 -45.87 48.94 44.44
C LYS A 104 -45.55 48.20 43.14
N GLN A 105 -46.22 48.54 42.04
CA GLN A 105 -45.90 47.96 40.72
C GLN A 105 -44.48 48.30 40.29
N THR A 106 -44.02 49.52 40.53
CA THR A 106 -42.66 49.95 40.18
C THR A 106 -41.60 49.23 41.02
N GLU A 107 -41.86 49.01 42.32
CA GLU A 107 -40.99 48.22 43.20
C GLU A 107 -40.89 46.76 42.74
N ASN A 108 -42.01 46.15 42.33
CA ASN A 108 -42.01 44.79 41.78
C ASN A 108 -41.20 44.70 40.48
N ILE A 109 -41.35 45.66 39.56
CA ILE A 109 -40.57 45.73 38.32
C ILE A 109 -39.07 45.89 38.60
N LEU A 110 -38.70 46.71 39.59
CA LEU A 110 -37.30 46.89 40.02
C LEU A 110 -36.71 45.57 40.56
N SER A 111 -37.46 44.85 41.40
CA SER A 111 -37.06 43.54 41.92
C SER A 111 -36.88 42.50 40.81
N GLU A 112 -37.82 42.46 39.85
CA GLU A 112 -37.76 41.54 38.70
C GLU A 112 -36.59 41.87 37.77
N LYS A 113 -36.33 43.15 37.52
CA LYS A 113 -35.16 43.63 36.78
C LYS A 113 -33.85 43.16 37.43
N ASP A 114 -33.72 43.30 38.74
CA ASP A 114 -32.49 42.90 39.44
C ASP A 114 -32.27 41.38 39.41
N LYS A 115 -33.35 40.59 39.38
CA LYS A 115 -33.27 39.14 39.12
C LYS A 115 -32.79 38.84 37.70
N LEU A 116 -33.38 39.48 36.70
CA LEU A 116 -33.00 39.30 35.30
C LEU A 116 -31.54 39.70 35.05
N GLU A 117 -31.04 40.77 35.68
CA GLU A 117 -29.63 41.18 35.58
C GLU A 117 -28.69 40.10 36.14
N LYS A 118 -29.06 39.45 37.25
CA LYS A 118 -28.27 38.34 37.83
C LYS A 118 -28.27 37.10 36.94
N GLU A 119 -29.43 36.71 36.40
CA GLU A 119 -29.55 35.56 35.49
C GLU A 119 -28.78 35.80 34.19
N ALA A 120 -28.84 37.02 33.63
CA ALA A 120 -28.08 37.40 32.44
C ALA A 120 -26.56 37.33 32.67
N GLU A 121 -26.09 37.73 33.86
CA GLU A 121 -24.68 37.65 34.23
C GLU A 121 -24.22 36.19 34.40
N GLU A 122 -25.06 35.33 34.98
CA GLU A 122 -24.78 33.90 35.09
C GLU A 122 -24.72 33.22 33.70
N LEU A 123 -25.66 33.55 32.82
CA LEU A 123 -25.67 33.04 31.44
C LEU A 123 -24.41 33.47 30.68
N ARG A 124 -23.98 34.73 30.82
CA ARG A 124 -22.72 35.21 30.23
C ARG A 124 -21.51 34.42 30.71
N ARG A 125 -21.43 34.11 32.01
CA ARG A 125 -20.35 33.29 32.57
C ARG A 125 -20.37 31.87 31.99
N LYS A 126 -21.56 31.26 31.87
CA LYS A 126 -21.74 29.95 31.24
C LYS A 126 -21.29 29.95 29.78
N VAL A 127 -21.73 30.92 28.97
CA VAL A 127 -21.30 31.06 27.56
C VAL A 127 -19.79 31.23 27.45
N LYS A 128 -19.17 32.10 28.26
CA LYS A 128 -17.71 32.30 28.26
C LYS A 128 -16.93 31.06 28.72
N SER A 129 -17.52 30.23 29.58
CA SER A 129 -16.91 28.94 29.95
C SER A 129 -17.05 27.90 28.83
N MET A 130 -18.19 27.89 28.13
CA MET A 130 -18.45 27.03 27.00
C MET A 130 -17.53 27.35 25.81
N GLU A 131 -17.33 28.63 25.52
CA GLU A 131 -16.38 29.11 24.50
C GLU A 131 -14.95 28.63 24.78
N ARG A 132 -14.48 28.76 26.03
CA ARG A 132 -13.17 28.24 26.44
C ARG A 132 -13.05 26.73 26.31
N ASN A 133 -14.10 25.99 26.68
CA ASN A 133 -14.13 24.54 26.55
C ASN A 133 -14.14 24.11 25.07
N LEU A 134 -14.92 24.79 24.22
CA LEU A 134 -14.98 24.53 22.78
C LEU A 134 -13.63 24.80 22.12
N ASN A 135 -13.00 25.94 22.44
CA ASN A 135 -11.68 26.27 21.90
C ASN A 135 -10.63 25.22 22.28
N ARG A 136 -10.64 24.76 23.55
CA ARG A 136 -9.76 23.66 23.99
C ARG A 136 -10.03 22.37 23.21
N GLN A 137 -11.29 22.00 23.01
CA GLN A 137 -11.65 20.81 22.23
C GLN A 137 -11.20 20.91 20.77
N VAL A 138 -11.31 22.08 20.14
CA VAL A 138 -10.84 22.27 18.76
C VAL A 138 -9.33 22.09 18.65
N ILE A 139 -8.56 22.64 19.59
CA ILE A 139 -7.10 22.45 19.65
C ILE A 139 -6.77 20.96 19.82
N GLU A 140 -7.44 20.27 20.75
CA GLU A 140 -7.22 18.84 20.98
C GLU A 140 -7.55 17.99 19.74
N VAL A 141 -8.64 18.28 19.04
CA VAL A 141 -9.00 17.60 17.78
C VAL A 141 -7.95 17.87 16.70
N ARG A 142 -7.46 19.11 16.58
CA ARG A 142 -6.41 19.49 15.61
C ARG A 142 -5.11 18.72 15.88
N ASP A 143 -4.66 18.69 17.12
CA ASP A 143 -3.43 17.99 17.49
C ASP A 143 -3.54 16.47 17.20
N ARG A 144 -4.71 15.88 17.48
CA ARG A 144 -4.99 14.48 17.13
C ARG A 144 -5.03 14.25 15.62
N MET A 145 -5.58 15.17 14.84
CA MET A 145 -5.56 15.09 13.37
C MET A 145 -4.14 15.15 12.81
N ARG A 146 -3.28 16.02 13.37
CA ARG A 146 -1.87 16.10 12.99
C ARG A 146 -1.13 14.81 13.30
N GLY A 147 -1.30 14.28 14.52
CA GLY A 147 -0.72 12.98 14.91
C GLY A 147 -1.21 11.81 14.06
N ASN A 148 -2.50 11.81 13.67
CA ASN A 148 -3.02 10.84 12.71
C ASN A 148 -2.31 10.99 11.35
N SER A 149 -2.22 12.20 10.81
CA SER A 149 -1.56 12.46 9.51
C SER A 149 -0.11 11.97 9.48
N ASP A 150 0.64 12.20 10.55
CA ASP A 150 2.00 11.67 10.69
C ASP A 150 2.01 10.13 10.67
N ALA A 151 1.10 9.48 11.40
CA ALA A 151 0.94 8.03 11.39
C ALA A 151 0.52 7.47 10.01
N PHE A 152 -0.37 8.16 9.28
CA PHE A 152 -0.76 7.81 7.91
C PHE A 152 0.47 7.84 6.98
N ASN A 153 1.31 8.88 7.07
CA ASN A 153 2.53 8.97 6.28
C ASN A 153 3.51 7.83 6.57
N GLU A 154 3.68 7.46 7.84
CA GLU A 154 4.52 6.33 8.25
C GLU A 154 3.98 5.01 7.67
N ILE A 155 2.67 4.78 7.72
CA ILE A 155 2.02 3.59 7.16
C ILE A 155 2.19 3.54 5.64
N ILE A 156 1.99 4.66 4.92
CA ILE A 156 2.19 4.72 3.46
C ILE A 156 3.64 4.40 3.09
N SER A 157 4.61 4.93 3.85
CA SER A 157 6.04 4.62 3.64
C SER A 157 6.34 3.14 3.89
N GLY A 158 5.77 2.55 4.95
CA GLY A 158 5.86 1.13 5.24
C GLY A 158 5.25 0.26 4.14
N LEU A 159 4.05 0.61 3.65
CA LEU A 159 3.39 -0.06 2.53
C LEU A 159 4.23 0.02 1.25
N SER A 160 4.83 1.17 0.94
CA SER A 160 5.71 1.29 -0.24
C SER A 160 6.93 0.37 -0.12
N SER A 161 7.52 0.27 1.06
CA SER A 161 8.65 -0.63 1.31
C SER A 161 8.26 -2.12 1.16
N LEU A 162 7.04 -2.48 1.59
CA LEU A 162 6.50 -3.82 1.42
C LEU A 162 6.19 -4.15 -0.05
N VAL A 163 5.62 -3.20 -0.80
CA VAL A 163 5.39 -3.33 -2.25
C VAL A 163 6.72 -3.61 -2.98
N ASP A 164 7.77 -2.83 -2.67
CA ASP A 164 9.09 -3.03 -3.25
C ASP A 164 9.72 -4.38 -2.86
N ALA A 165 9.51 -4.83 -1.62
CA ALA A 165 9.97 -6.14 -1.15
C ALA A 165 9.28 -7.30 -1.90
N CYS A 166 7.94 -7.28 -1.99
CA CYS A 166 7.19 -8.27 -2.77
C CYS A 166 7.56 -8.25 -4.26
N GLY A 167 7.80 -7.06 -4.83
CA GLY A 167 8.27 -6.93 -6.21
C GLY A 167 9.63 -7.62 -6.44
N ARG A 168 10.58 -7.44 -5.52
CA ARG A 168 11.88 -8.14 -5.56
C ARG A 168 11.74 -9.65 -5.40
N GLU A 169 10.90 -10.09 -4.46
CA GLU A 169 10.63 -11.52 -4.21
C GLU A 169 10.02 -12.20 -5.44
N LYS A 170 9.03 -11.56 -6.09
CA LYS A 170 8.47 -12.00 -7.37
C LYS A 170 9.55 -12.13 -8.45
N GLY A 171 10.44 -11.14 -8.57
CA GLY A 171 11.54 -11.16 -9.52
C GLY A 171 12.53 -12.31 -9.29
N MET A 172 12.84 -12.60 -8.02
CA MET A 172 13.66 -13.76 -7.64
C MET A 172 13.00 -15.08 -8.05
N ILE A 173 11.71 -15.23 -7.76
CA ILE A 173 10.95 -16.43 -8.15
C ILE A 173 10.91 -16.61 -9.68
N ASP A 174 10.68 -15.53 -10.43
CA ASP A 174 10.71 -15.58 -11.90
C ASP A 174 12.08 -16.02 -12.44
N SER A 175 13.17 -15.55 -11.81
CA SER A 175 14.53 -15.99 -12.16
C SER A 175 14.74 -17.46 -11.82
N LEU A 176 14.32 -17.91 -10.65
CA LEU A 176 14.42 -19.30 -10.20
C LEU A 176 13.69 -20.24 -11.17
N MET A 177 12.47 -19.88 -11.59
CA MET A 177 11.71 -20.65 -12.57
C MET A 177 12.42 -20.76 -13.93
N LYS A 178 13.04 -19.67 -14.41
CA LYS A 178 13.82 -19.69 -15.66
C LYS A 178 15.03 -20.62 -15.54
N THR A 179 15.80 -20.50 -14.46
CA THR A 179 16.94 -21.37 -14.18
C THR A 179 16.51 -22.84 -14.16
N TYR A 180 15.43 -23.16 -13.46
CA TYR A 180 14.88 -24.51 -13.39
C TYR A 180 14.49 -25.08 -14.76
N SER A 181 13.79 -24.29 -15.58
CA SER A 181 13.45 -24.70 -16.94
C SER A 181 14.68 -24.95 -17.82
N GLY A 182 15.77 -24.19 -17.59
CA GLY A 182 17.07 -24.40 -18.21
C GLY A 182 17.71 -25.72 -17.79
N TYR A 183 17.68 -26.03 -16.49
CA TYR A 183 18.14 -27.32 -15.95
C TYR A 183 17.40 -28.49 -16.57
N SER A 184 16.06 -28.47 -16.54
CA SER A 184 15.24 -29.55 -17.12
C SER A 184 15.57 -29.82 -18.59
N ARG A 185 15.78 -28.75 -19.39
CA ARG A 185 16.21 -28.88 -20.78
C ARG A 185 17.62 -29.46 -20.94
N GLN A 186 18.58 -29.05 -20.10
CA GLN A 186 19.93 -29.60 -20.11
C GLN A 186 19.95 -31.08 -19.72
N TYR A 187 19.19 -31.47 -18.70
CA TYR A 187 19.00 -32.87 -18.31
C TYR A 187 18.44 -33.71 -19.46
N GLY A 188 17.41 -33.21 -20.17
CA GLY A 188 16.87 -33.87 -21.37
C GLY A 188 17.95 -34.07 -22.45
N SER A 189 18.74 -33.03 -22.74
CA SER A 189 19.83 -33.11 -23.72
C SER A 189 20.94 -34.08 -23.32
N ILE A 190 21.29 -34.17 -22.03
CA ILE A 190 22.27 -35.14 -21.54
C ILE A 190 21.72 -36.55 -21.69
N ARG A 191 20.46 -36.78 -21.33
CA ARG A 191 19.82 -38.09 -21.50
C ARG A 191 19.81 -38.55 -22.96
N ASP A 192 19.49 -37.66 -23.89
CA ASP A 192 19.54 -37.98 -25.32
C ASP A 192 20.97 -38.32 -25.78
N SER A 193 21.95 -37.57 -25.27
CA SER A 193 23.37 -37.78 -25.59
C SER A 193 23.92 -39.07 -24.97
N VAL A 194 23.47 -39.44 -23.76
CA VAL A 194 23.76 -40.71 -23.09
C VAL A 194 23.22 -41.87 -23.93
N ASN A 195 21.95 -41.81 -24.34
CA ASN A 195 21.34 -42.85 -25.18
C ASN A 195 22.08 -43.02 -26.52
N ASN A 196 22.46 -41.90 -27.15
CA ASN A 196 23.26 -41.94 -28.37
C ASN A 196 24.64 -42.56 -28.12
N SER A 197 25.34 -42.13 -27.07
CA SER A 197 26.68 -42.61 -26.73
C SER A 197 26.70 -44.10 -26.38
N ARG A 198 25.66 -44.63 -25.71
CA ARG A 198 25.54 -46.08 -25.43
C ARG A 198 25.36 -46.91 -26.70
N SER A 199 24.47 -46.47 -27.60
CA SER A 199 24.29 -47.11 -28.91
C SER A 199 25.60 -47.20 -29.68
N ILE A 200 26.38 -46.11 -29.63
CA ILE A 200 27.67 -46.03 -30.31
C ILE A 200 28.72 -46.89 -29.59
N CYS A 201 28.82 -46.86 -28.25
CA CYS A 201 29.74 -47.71 -27.49
C CYS A 201 29.53 -49.20 -27.79
N GLY A 202 28.28 -49.66 -27.84
CA GLY A 202 27.98 -51.06 -28.19
C GLY A 202 28.44 -51.43 -29.61
N ARG A 203 28.33 -50.51 -30.57
CA ARG A 203 28.81 -50.72 -31.94
C ARG A 203 30.34 -50.75 -32.01
N GLU A 204 31.02 -49.84 -31.33
CA GLU A 204 32.49 -49.80 -31.35
C GLU A 204 33.10 -50.96 -30.54
N GLU A 205 32.46 -51.42 -29.46
CA GLU A 205 32.85 -52.65 -28.76
C GLU A 205 32.77 -53.87 -29.71
N SER A 206 31.72 -53.96 -30.52
CA SER A 206 31.60 -55.00 -31.56
C SER A 206 32.73 -54.92 -32.58
N ARG A 207 33.09 -53.72 -33.03
CA ARG A 207 34.15 -53.52 -34.02
C ARG A 207 35.54 -53.81 -33.46
N GLY A 208 35.77 -53.49 -32.18
CA GLY A 208 36.97 -53.92 -31.47
C GLY A 208 37.10 -55.44 -31.44
N ARG A 209 36.01 -56.17 -31.15
CA ARG A 209 35.98 -57.65 -31.20
C ARG A 209 36.24 -58.20 -32.60
N ASP A 210 35.69 -57.56 -33.64
CA ASP A 210 35.97 -57.94 -35.03
C ASP A 210 37.45 -57.73 -35.38
N ALA A 211 38.03 -56.60 -34.96
CA ALA A 211 39.44 -56.30 -35.14
C ALA A 211 40.33 -57.32 -34.41
N GLU A 212 40.00 -57.71 -33.18
CA GLU A 212 40.70 -58.76 -32.44
C GLU A 212 40.61 -60.12 -33.17
N THR A 213 39.45 -60.46 -33.74
CA THR A 213 39.26 -61.70 -34.51
C THR A 213 40.12 -61.71 -35.78
N VAL A 214 40.15 -60.60 -36.52
CA VAL A 214 40.99 -60.44 -37.71
C VAL A 214 42.48 -60.50 -37.34
N LEU A 215 42.87 -59.86 -36.24
CA LEU A 215 44.24 -59.87 -35.73
C LEU A 215 44.68 -61.29 -35.35
N ASN A 216 43.83 -62.07 -34.68
CA ASN A 216 44.13 -63.46 -34.34
C ASN A 216 44.23 -64.35 -35.59
N ALA A 217 43.52 -64.03 -36.68
CA ALA A 217 43.61 -64.75 -37.95
C ALA A 217 44.87 -64.40 -38.77
N LEU A 218 45.61 -63.34 -38.43
CA LEU A 218 46.89 -63.01 -39.08
C LEU A 218 47.97 -64.06 -38.78
N TYR A 219 47.87 -64.77 -37.66
CA TYR A 219 48.77 -65.85 -37.26
C TYR A 219 48.68 -67.09 -38.18
N GLU A 220 47.60 -67.24 -38.97
CA GLU A 220 47.36 -68.47 -39.75
C GLU A 220 47.73 -68.38 -41.24
N LYS A 221 47.91 -67.19 -41.84
CA LYS A 221 48.17 -67.04 -43.30
C LYS A 221 49.04 -65.81 -43.66
N ASP A 222 50.20 -66.06 -44.28
CA ASP A 222 51.18 -65.03 -44.72
C ASP A 222 50.70 -64.11 -45.86
N GLU A 223 50.02 -64.66 -46.88
CA GLU A 223 49.83 -63.94 -48.16
C GLU A 223 48.76 -62.81 -48.14
N GLU A 224 47.90 -62.73 -47.12
CA GLU A 224 46.81 -61.75 -47.02
C GLU A 224 47.01 -60.71 -45.89
N ARG A 225 48.20 -60.66 -45.28
CA ARG A 225 48.46 -59.87 -44.05
C ARG A 225 48.27 -58.36 -44.21
N VAL A 226 48.79 -57.78 -45.30
CA VAL A 226 48.75 -56.33 -45.55
C VAL A 226 47.30 -55.82 -45.71
N GLU A 227 46.43 -56.62 -46.32
CA GLU A 227 45.02 -56.29 -46.52
C GLU A 227 44.23 -56.34 -45.21
N LYS A 228 44.52 -57.33 -44.36
CA LYS A 228 43.93 -57.48 -43.03
C LYS A 228 44.39 -56.39 -42.06
N ILE A 229 45.65 -55.96 -42.11
CA ILE A 229 46.16 -54.79 -41.36
C ILE A 229 45.39 -53.52 -41.75
N HIS A 230 45.20 -53.28 -43.05
CA HIS A 230 44.39 -52.15 -43.51
C HIS A 230 42.95 -52.19 -42.99
N THR A 231 42.37 -53.38 -42.85
CA THR A 231 41.02 -53.58 -42.31
C THR A 231 40.96 -53.23 -40.81
N VAL A 232 41.98 -53.61 -40.02
CA VAL A 232 42.08 -53.25 -38.61
C VAL A 232 42.25 -51.74 -38.43
N ILE A 233 43.14 -51.11 -39.20
CA ILE A 233 43.36 -49.64 -39.17
C ILE A 233 42.05 -48.90 -39.52
N HIS A 234 41.31 -49.36 -40.52
CA HIS A 234 40.04 -48.74 -40.89
C HIS A 234 38.96 -48.94 -39.81
N GLY A 235 38.91 -50.12 -39.18
CA GLY A 235 38.02 -50.38 -38.04
C GLY A 235 38.25 -49.39 -36.90
N ILE A 236 39.52 -49.17 -36.56
CA ILE A 236 39.99 -48.29 -35.48
C ILE A 236 39.76 -46.80 -35.78
N GLY A 237 39.95 -46.35 -37.03
CA GLY A 237 39.77 -44.95 -37.40
C GLY A 237 38.37 -44.39 -37.12
N ASN A 238 37.35 -45.25 -37.13
CA ASN A 238 35.97 -44.85 -36.82
C ASN A 238 35.67 -44.78 -35.32
N ILE A 239 36.46 -45.47 -34.50
CA ILE A 239 36.33 -45.44 -33.03
C ILE A 239 36.72 -44.05 -32.48
N LYS A 240 37.62 -43.34 -33.16
CA LYS A 240 38.06 -41.99 -32.81
C LYS A 240 36.96 -40.92 -32.84
N GLU A 241 35.96 -41.06 -33.71
CA GLU A 241 34.85 -40.09 -33.79
C GLU A 241 33.92 -40.19 -32.57
N VAL A 242 33.88 -41.38 -31.96
CA VAL A 242 33.00 -41.74 -30.85
C VAL A 242 33.51 -41.24 -29.51
N THR A 243 34.82 -41.31 -29.29
CA THR A 243 35.45 -40.75 -28.08
C THR A 243 35.21 -39.25 -27.95
N GLY A 244 35.11 -38.53 -29.09
CA GLY A 244 34.74 -37.12 -29.10
C GLY A 244 33.32 -36.85 -28.56
N ILE A 245 32.34 -37.66 -28.95
CA ILE A 245 30.95 -37.53 -28.48
C ILE A 245 30.86 -37.90 -26.99
N ILE A 246 31.54 -38.97 -26.55
CA ILE A 246 31.57 -39.38 -25.14
C ILE A 246 32.18 -38.27 -24.27
N ASN A 247 33.27 -37.66 -24.73
CA ASN A 247 33.92 -36.57 -24.02
C ASN A 247 33.01 -35.33 -23.94
N GLU A 248 32.24 -35.03 -25.00
CA GLU A 248 31.24 -33.96 -24.97
C GLU A 248 30.11 -34.24 -23.95
N VAL A 249 29.70 -35.50 -23.78
CA VAL A 249 28.73 -35.90 -22.74
C VAL A 249 29.31 -35.72 -21.35
N ALA A 250 30.54 -36.16 -21.12
CA ALA A 250 31.25 -35.99 -19.86
C ALA A 250 31.38 -34.50 -19.49
N GLU A 251 31.80 -33.66 -20.44
CA GLU A 251 31.92 -32.22 -20.22
C GLU A 251 30.57 -31.56 -19.87
N LYS A 252 29.50 -31.89 -20.61
CA LYS A 252 28.16 -31.38 -20.30
C LYS A 252 27.66 -31.83 -18.94
N ALA A 253 27.87 -33.09 -18.58
CA ALA A 253 27.51 -33.63 -17.27
C ALA A 253 28.30 -32.95 -16.13
N SER A 254 29.59 -32.68 -16.35
CA SER A 254 30.46 -31.96 -15.40
C SER A 254 30.04 -30.49 -15.21
N ILE A 255 29.66 -29.80 -16.29
CA ILE A 255 29.11 -28.43 -16.17
C ILE A 255 27.77 -28.43 -15.44
N LEU A 256 26.90 -29.42 -15.72
CA LEU A 256 25.60 -29.53 -15.07
C LEU A 256 25.75 -29.82 -13.57
N SER A 257 26.65 -30.74 -13.20
CA SER A 257 26.93 -31.10 -11.81
C SER A 257 27.51 -29.92 -11.03
N LEU A 258 28.45 -29.18 -11.62
CA LEU A 258 29.02 -27.97 -11.01
C LEU A 258 27.95 -26.91 -10.76
N ASN A 259 27.10 -26.65 -11.75
CA ASN A 259 26.01 -25.69 -11.59
C ASN A 259 25.03 -26.16 -10.50
N ALA A 260 24.70 -27.44 -10.46
CA ALA A 260 23.81 -28.03 -9.45
C ALA A 260 24.41 -27.97 -8.04
N ALA A 261 25.72 -28.16 -7.90
CA ALA A 261 26.44 -28.03 -6.64
C ALA A 261 26.43 -26.57 -6.13
N ILE A 262 26.64 -25.59 -7.02
CA ILE A 262 26.55 -24.16 -6.68
C ILE A 262 25.14 -23.81 -6.20
N GLU A 263 24.11 -24.26 -6.89
CA GLU A 263 22.72 -23.96 -6.52
C GLU A 263 22.31 -24.66 -5.21
N SER A 264 22.79 -25.89 -4.99
CA SER A 264 22.63 -26.59 -3.71
C SER A 264 23.25 -25.82 -2.54
N ALA A 265 24.45 -25.25 -2.75
CA ALA A 265 25.12 -24.44 -1.75
C ALA A 265 24.35 -23.14 -1.46
N HIS A 266 23.77 -22.51 -2.48
CA HIS A 266 22.88 -21.34 -2.31
C HIS A 266 21.60 -21.67 -1.54
N ALA A 267 21.02 -22.86 -1.75
CA ALA A 267 19.82 -23.31 -1.04
C ALA A 267 20.08 -23.73 0.42
N GLY A 268 21.34 -23.79 0.86
CA GLY A 268 21.70 -24.08 2.25
C GLY A 268 21.23 -25.46 2.72
N GLU A 269 20.51 -25.53 3.84
CA GLU A 269 20.03 -26.81 4.38
C GLU A 269 19.01 -27.51 3.45
N ALA A 270 18.22 -26.75 2.70
CA ALA A 270 17.27 -27.29 1.74
C ALA A 270 17.93 -27.95 0.52
N GLY A 271 19.19 -27.59 0.22
CA GLY A 271 19.95 -28.11 -0.92
C GLY A 271 20.80 -29.34 -0.63
N LYS A 272 20.87 -29.84 0.62
CA LYS A 272 21.79 -30.94 1.00
C LYS A 272 21.59 -32.22 0.20
N GLY A 273 20.34 -32.62 -0.07
CA GLY A 273 20.04 -33.81 -0.87
C GLY A 273 20.48 -33.67 -2.34
N PHE A 274 20.29 -32.46 -2.89
CA PHE A 274 20.68 -32.15 -4.27
C PHE A 274 22.20 -32.03 -4.43
N SER A 275 22.90 -31.58 -3.38
CA SER A 275 24.36 -31.51 -3.35
C SER A 275 25.03 -32.88 -3.50
N VAL A 276 24.46 -33.92 -2.86
CA VAL A 276 25.00 -35.29 -2.94
C VAL A 276 24.82 -35.84 -4.35
N VAL A 277 23.67 -35.60 -4.97
CA VAL A 277 23.43 -36.00 -6.36
C VAL A 277 24.39 -35.27 -7.31
N ALA A 278 24.57 -33.96 -7.13
CA ALA A 278 25.50 -33.17 -7.93
C ALA A 278 26.94 -33.68 -7.83
N GLU A 279 27.42 -34.01 -6.63
CA GLU A 279 28.75 -34.59 -6.44
C GLU A 279 28.90 -35.93 -7.18
N GLU A 280 27.90 -36.81 -7.07
CA GLU A 280 27.90 -38.11 -7.76
C GLU A 280 27.91 -37.95 -9.30
N VAL A 281 27.11 -37.03 -9.85
CA VAL A 281 27.13 -36.73 -11.30
C VAL A 281 28.50 -36.22 -11.74
N GLY A 282 29.16 -35.40 -10.92
CA GLY A 282 30.50 -34.90 -11.20
C GLY A 282 31.54 -36.01 -11.27
N VAL A 283 31.55 -36.91 -10.30
CA VAL A 283 32.48 -38.06 -10.27
C VAL A 283 32.29 -38.94 -11.51
N LEU A 284 31.04 -39.24 -11.88
CA LEU A 284 30.75 -40.06 -13.07
C LEU A 284 31.18 -39.38 -14.36
N ALA A 285 31.00 -38.05 -14.46
CA ALA A 285 31.45 -37.28 -15.60
C ALA A 285 32.98 -37.33 -15.75
N ASP A 286 33.71 -37.15 -14.65
CA ASP A 286 35.18 -37.18 -14.65
C ASP A 286 35.71 -38.57 -15.02
N MET A 287 35.13 -39.64 -14.45
CA MET A 287 35.49 -41.01 -14.81
C MET A 287 35.19 -41.30 -16.29
N THR A 288 34.06 -40.81 -16.81
CA THR A 288 33.69 -40.98 -18.23
C THR A 288 34.71 -40.30 -19.14
N ALA A 289 35.18 -39.11 -18.78
CA ALA A 289 36.23 -38.38 -19.52
C ALA A 289 37.58 -39.12 -19.46
N GLU A 290 37.95 -39.66 -18.29
CA GLU A 290 39.19 -40.42 -18.11
C GLU A 290 39.22 -41.66 -19.01
N HIS A 291 38.16 -42.48 -19.02
CA HIS A 291 38.09 -43.66 -19.89
C HIS A 291 38.06 -43.30 -21.38
N ALA A 292 37.42 -42.17 -21.75
CA ALA A 292 37.44 -41.69 -23.14
C ALA A 292 38.87 -41.31 -23.58
N GLU A 293 39.66 -40.74 -22.68
CA GLU A 293 41.07 -40.42 -22.92
C GLU A 293 41.96 -41.67 -23.02
N ILE A 294 41.74 -42.67 -22.16
CA ILE A 294 42.41 -43.98 -22.27
C ILE A 294 42.16 -44.61 -23.64
N ILE A 295 40.93 -44.54 -24.16
CA ILE A 295 40.61 -45.03 -25.51
C ILE A 295 41.37 -44.24 -26.57
N ASN A 296 41.42 -42.90 -26.48
CA ASN A 296 42.18 -42.09 -27.43
C ASN A 296 43.66 -42.46 -27.46
N GLN A 297 44.26 -42.72 -26.30
CA GLN A 297 45.66 -43.16 -26.18
C GLN A 297 45.85 -44.56 -26.77
N ALA A 298 44.92 -45.49 -26.50
CA ALA A 298 44.92 -46.82 -27.09
C ALA A 298 44.82 -46.78 -28.62
N LEU A 299 43.94 -45.93 -29.17
CA LEU A 299 43.82 -45.72 -30.61
C LEU A 299 45.10 -45.18 -31.24
N PHE A 300 45.74 -44.20 -30.58
CA PHE A 300 47.02 -43.66 -31.02
C PHE A 300 48.10 -44.74 -31.02
N SER A 301 48.23 -45.49 -29.90
CA SER A 301 49.20 -46.56 -29.76
C SER A 301 49.03 -47.67 -30.80
N VAL A 302 47.80 -48.14 -31.05
CA VAL A 302 47.56 -49.15 -32.09
C VAL A 302 47.92 -48.62 -33.47
N THR A 303 47.55 -47.38 -33.78
CA THR A 303 47.84 -46.78 -35.09
C THR A 303 49.34 -46.61 -35.30
N ASP A 304 50.06 -46.12 -34.29
CA ASP A 304 51.51 -45.89 -34.33
C ASP A 304 52.28 -47.21 -34.46
N THR A 305 51.93 -48.20 -33.63
CA THR A 305 52.51 -49.55 -33.66
C THR A 305 52.25 -50.25 -35.00
N MET A 306 51.07 -50.03 -35.61
CA MET A 306 50.73 -50.53 -36.95
C MET A 306 51.52 -49.83 -38.08
N TYR A 307 51.93 -48.57 -37.89
CA TYR A 307 52.79 -47.87 -38.84
C TYR A 307 54.25 -48.32 -38.73
N GLU A 308 54.76 -48.55 -37.52
CA GLU A 308 56.12 -49.05 -37.28
C GLU A 308 56.30 -50.49 -37.79
N SER A 309 55.31 -51.36 -37.58
CA SER A 309 55.34 -52.76 -38.03
C SER A 309 55.44 -52.92 -39.55
N ARG A 310 54.99 -51.92 -40.32
CA ARG A 310 55.11 -51.89 -41.79
C ARG A 310 56.56 -51.87 -42.28
N PHE A 311 57.53 -51.54 -41.41
CA PHE A 311 58.94 -51.36 -41.77
C PHE A 311 59.89 -52.42 -41.21
N THR A 312 59.40 -53.42 -40.46
CA THR A 312 60.23 -54.47 -39.83
C THR A 312 59.95 -55.84 -40.44
N GLU A 313 60.72 -56.24 -41.47
CA GLU A 313 60.60 -57.54 -42.20
C GLU A 313 61.21 -58.75 -41.44
N THR A 314 60.98 -58.89 -40.13
CA THR A 314 61.53 -60.03 -39.35
C THR A 314 60.44 -60.78 -38.60
N ASP A 315 60.28 -62.07 -38.91
CA ASP A 315 59.24 -62.98 -38.38
C ASP A 315 59.03 -62.90 -36.86
N ASN A 316 60.11 -62.77 -36.07
CA ASN A 316 60.02 -62.72 -34.60
C ASN A 316 59.55 -61.36 -34.04
N GLY A 317 59.77 -60.25 -34.76
CA GLY A 317 59.33 -58.92 -34.34
C GLY A 317 57.85 -58.68 -34.62
N GLU A 318 57.29 -59.36 -35.62
CA GLU A 318 55.89 -59.24 -36.03
C GLU A 318 54.93 -59.88 -35.01
N GLU A 319 55.26 -61.07 -34.49
CA GLU A 319 54.44 -61.77 -33.47
C GLU A 319 54.34 -60.95 -32.17
N GLU A 320 55.45 -60.36 -31.71
CA GLU A 320 55.47 -59.47 -30.54
C GLU A 320 54.63 -58.22 -30.79
N THR A 321 54.71 -57.65 -32.00
CA THR A 321 53.97 -56.43 -32.37
C THR A 321 52.45 -56.67 -32.44
N PHE A 322 52.00 -57.80 -33.01
CA PHE A 322 50.58 -58.15 -33.03
C PHE A 322 50.06 -58.53 -31.64
N ALA A 323 50.87 -59.15 -30.79
CA ALA A 323 50.51 -59.41 -29.40
C ALA A 323 50.26 -58.10 -28.63
N VAL A 324 51.11 -57.08 -28.84
CA VAL A 324 50.94 -55.73 -28.26
C VAL A 324 49.65 -55.08 -28.77
N ILE A 325 49.44 -55.06 -30.09
CA ILE A 325 48.22 -54.47 -30.69
C ILE A 325 46.95 -55.16 -30.16
N GLY A 326 46.96 -56.49 -30.06
CA GLY A 326 45.83 -57.24 -29.52
C GLY A 326 45.57 -56.94 -28.04
N GLY A 327 46.64 -56.73 -27.26
CA GLY A 327 46.54 -56.26 -25.87
C GLY A 327 45.86 -54.90 -25.78
N THR A 328 46.32 -53.93 -26.57
CA THR A 328 45.76 -52.56 -26.58
C THR A 328 44.32 -52.54 -27.08
N ILE A 329 43.94 -53.37 -28.06
CA ILE A 329 42.54 -53.50 -28.50
C ILE A 329 41.66 -54.07 -27.37
N ARG A 330 42.15 -55.04 -26.58
CA ARG A 330 41.40 -55.56 -25.43
C ARG A 330 41.20 -54.53 -24.32
N GLU A 331 42.22 -53.73 -24.02
CA GLU A 331 42.13 -52.61 -23.06
C GLU A 331 41.12 -51.56 -23.53
N MET A 332 41.12 -51.25 -24.82
CA MET A 332 40.13 -50.36 -25.44
C MET A 332 38.70 -50.91 -25.32
N ILE A 333 38.48 -52.20 -25.61
CA ILE A 333 37.17 -52.86 -25.45
C ILE A 333 36.71 -52.83 -23.99
N ALA A 334 37.62 -53.04 -23.04
CA ALA A 334 37.32 -52.95 -21.61
C ALA A 334 36.89 -51.53 -21.22
N SER A 335 37.60 -50.51 -21.69
CA SER A 335 37.26 -49.10 -21.45
C SER A 335 35.88 -48.73 -22.02
N PHE A 336 35.50 -49.25 -23.19
CA PHE A 336 34.14 -49.05 -23.73
C PHE A 336 33.04 -49.67 -22.86
N ARG A 337 33.30 -50.82 -22.22
CA ARG A 337 32.34 -51.42 -21.28
C ARG A 337 32.21 -50.59 -20.00
N GLU A 338 33.32 -50.06 -19.49
CA GLU A 338 33.31 -49.18 -18.33
C GLU A 338 32.53 -47.91 -18.62
N ILE A 339 32.74 -47.29 -19.80
CA ILE A 339 31.95 -46.14 -20.25
C ILE A 339 30.45 -46.49 -20.39
N ASP A 340 30.08 -47.64 -20.96
CA ASP A 340 28.66 -48.01 -21.05
C ASP A 340 28.00 -48.16 -19.66
N GLN A 341 28.73 -48.68 -18.67
CA GLN A 341 28.25 -48.77 -17.29
C GLN A 341 28.10 -47.38 -16.63
N LEU A 342 29.07 -46.49 -16.84
CA LEU A 342 29.00 -45.11 -16.34
C LEU A 342 27.85 -44.33 -16.98
N LEU A 343 27.66 -44.51 -18.30
CA LEU A 343 26.55 -43.92 -19.05
C LEU A 343 25.19 -44.52 -18.63
N ASP A 344 25.11 -45.80 -18.27
CA ASP A 344 23.91 -46.42 -17.71
C ASP A 344 23.52 -45.75 -16.38
N PHE A 345 24.50 -45.53 -15.50
CA PHE A 345 24.25 -44.83 -14.24
C PHE A 345 23.82 -43.37 -14.46
N LEU A 346 24.50 -42.64 -15.36
CA LEU A 346 24.10 -41.28 -15.76
C LEU A 346 22.69 -41.24 -16.38
N GLY A 347 22.29 -42.28 -17.11
CA GLY A 347 20.96 -42.40 -17.70
C GLY A 347 19.87 -42.82 -16.71
N GLN A 348 20.25 -43.47 -15.61
CA GLN A 348 19.37 -43.87 -14.50
C GLN A 348 19.18 -42.77 -13.45
N LEU A 349 19.98 -41.71 -13.48
CA LEU A 349 19.70 -40.51 -12.70
C LEU A 349 18.29 -40.03 -13.05
N GLU A 350 17.37 -40.16 -12.09
CA GLU A 350 15.99 -39.70 -12.26
C GLU A 350 16.02 -38.23 -12.66
N GLN A 351 15.14 -37.84 -13.61
CA GLN A 351 14.87 -36.41 -13.75
C GLN A 351 14.48 -35.91 -12.36
N PRO A 352 14.84 -34.67 -12.00
CA PRO A 352 14.34 -34.05 -10.78
C PRO A 352 12.82 -33.76 -10.87
N GLU A 353 12.01 -34.71 -11.37
CA GLU A 353 10.55 -34.69 -11.35
C GLU A 353 10.01 -34.64 -9.90
N ASP A 354 10.77 -35.17 -8.94
CA ASP A 354 10.38 -35.19 -7.51
C ASP A 354 10.74 -33.92 -6.73
N PHE A 355 11.36 -32.91 -7.38
CA PHE A 355 11.51 -31.60 -6.77
C PHE A 355 10.33 -30.72 -7.20
N ASP A 356 9.26 -30.74 -6.38
CA ASP A 356 8.01 -29.97 -6.50
C ASP A 356 8.22 -28.43 -6.45
N ILE A 357 9.38 -27.91 -6.86
CA ILE A 357 9.60 -26.47 -7.00
C ILE A 357 8.54 -25.91 -7.93
N SER A 358 8.27 -26.53 -9.08
CA SER A 358 7.43 -25.86 -10.08
C SER A 358 6.01 -25.59 -9.56
N SER A 359 5.37 -26.52 -8.85
CA SER A 359 4.00 -26.34 -8.35
C SER A 359 3.97 -25.51 -7.06
N GLU A 360 4.88 -25.74 -6.13
CA GLU A 360 4.99 -25.00 -4.87
C GLU A 360 5.40 -23.53 -5.14
N THR A 361 6.39 -23.31 -6.00
CA THR A 361 6.87 -21.98 -6.39
C THR A 361 5.85 -21.23 -7.24
N LEU A 362 5.07 -21.92 -8.09
CA LEU A 362 3.93 -21.31 -8.77
C LEU A 362 2.85 -20.87 -7.76
N LYS A 363 2.58 -21.67 -6.72
CA LYS A 363 1.66 -21.26 -5.65
C LYS A 363 2.20 -20.03 -4.92
N ASP A 364 3.50 -20.00 -4.60
CA ASP A 364 4.11 -18.87 -3.89
C ASP A 364 4.14 -17.60 -4.74
N ARG A 365 4.47 -17.70 -6.04
CA ARG A 365 4.31 -16.61 -7.01
C ARG A 365 2.90 -16.03 -6.97
N ASN A 366 1.88 -16.89 -7.04
CA ASN A 366 0.48 -16.48 -7.05
C ASN A 366 0.07 -15.83 -5.70
N LYS A 367 0.59 -16.31 -4.57
CA LYS A 367 0.37 -15.69 -3.27
C LYS A 367 1.00 -14.30 -3.24
N ILE A 368 2.25 -14.13 -3.68
CA ILE A 368 2.94 -12.84 -3.72
C ILE A 368 2.20 -11.86 -4.63
N GLU A 369 1.70 -12.31 -5.79
CA GLU A 369 0.94 -11.46 -6.70
C GLU A 369 -0.38 -10.98 -6.07
N LYS A 370 -1.09 -11.84 -5.35
CA LYS A 370 -2.27 -11.44 -4.56
C LYS A 370 -1.92 -10.46 -3.44
N THR A 371 -0.84 -10.71 -2.70
CA THR A 371 -0.37 -9.83 -1.63
C THR A 371 0.04 -8.46 -2.18
N LEU A 372 0.74 -8.42 -3.31
CA LEU A 372 1.14 -7.18 -3.98
C LEU A 372 -0.08 -6.33 -4.35
N SER A 373 -1.09 -6.95 -4.99
CA SER A 373 -2.33 -6.26 -5.33
C SER A 373 -3.07 -5.74 -4.09
N LEU A 374 -3.10 -6.53 -3.00
CA LEU A 374 -3.69 -6.09 -1.74
C LEU A 374 -2.95 -4.88 -1.15
N LEU A 375 -1.62 -4.91 -1.14
CA LEU A 375 -0.78 -3.82 -0.63
C LEU A 375 -0.94 -2.53 -1.44
N GLU A 376 -1.01 -2.63 -2.77
CA GLU A 376 -1.25 -1.48 -3.65
C GLU A 376 -2.63 -0.85 -3.40
N ASN A 377 -3.67 -1.68 -3.24
CA ASN A 377 -5.01 -1.21 -2.91
C ASN A 377 -5.04 -0.53 -1.54
N MET A 378 -4.42 -1.15 -0.52
CA MET A 378 -4.29 -0.54 0.80
C MET A 378 -3.56 0.80 0.69
N LYS A 379 -2.40 0.87 0.03
CA LYS A 379 -1.64 2.12 -0.11
C LYS A 379 -2.52 3.24 -0.67
N LYS A 380 -3.29 2.95 -1.71
CA LYS A 380 -4.22 3.92 -2.31
C LYS A 380 -5.32 4.37 -1.33
N GLU A 381 -5.90 3.47 -0.56
CA GLU A 381 -6.89 3.81 0.48
C GLU A 381 -6.29 4.71 1.57
N TRP A 382 -5.07 4.40 2.03
CA TRP A 382 -4.37 5.21 3.04
C TRP A 382 -3.99 6.60 2.50
N GLU A 383 -3.56 6.70 1.23
CA GLU A 383 -3.30 7.99 0.56
C GLU A 383 -4.56 8.84 0.43
N MET A 384 -5.71 8.24 0.04
CA MET A 384 -6.99 8.94 0.00
C MET A 384 -7.43 9.43 1.38
N THR A 385 -7.27 8.61 2.41
CA THR A 385 -7.63 8.98 3.78
C THR A 385 -6.75 10.12 4.31
N LEU A 386 -5.46 10.11 3.97
CA LEU A 386 -4.54 11.20 4.28
C LEU A 386 -4.96 12.50 3.58
N GLU A 387 -5.39 12.43 2.31
CA GLU A 387 -5.91 13.59 1.58
C GLU A 387 -7.17 14.16 2.26
N ASP A 388 -8.09 13.29 2.71
CA ASP A 388 -9.29 13.73 3.42
C ASP A 388 -8.98 14.41 4.77
N ILE A 389 -8.01 13.90 5.53
CA ILE A 389 -7.58 14.50 6.81
C ILE A 389 -6.91 15.86 6.58
N THR A 390 -6.07 15.97 5.56
CA THR A 390 -5.35 17.22 5.26
C THR A 390 -6.26 18.30 4.69
N ARG A 391 -7.35 17.94 4.00
CA ARG A 391 -8.39 18.87 3.55
C ARG A 391 -9.32 19.36 4.67
N PHE A 392 -9.24 18.80 5.88
CA PHE A 392 -10.13 19.17 6.96
C PHE A 392 -9.90 20.63 7.38
N PRO A 393 -10.93 21.49 7.47
CA PRO A 393 -10.76 22.95 7.70
C PRO A 393 -10.04 23.33 8.99
N LEU A 394 -9.91 22.40 9.93
CA LEU A 394 -9.22 22.59 11.20
C LEU A 394 -7.70 22.36 11.11
N PHE A 395 -7.20 21.85 9.97
CA PHE A 395 -5.80 21.50 9.75
C PHE A 395 -4.92 22.72 9.49
N GLU A 396 -5.47 23.83 8.96
CA GLU A 396 -4.75 25.09 8.79
C GLU A 396 -4.63 25.90 10.10
N GLU A 397 -3.47 26.52 10.29
CA GLU A 397 -3.05 27.29 11.46
C GLU A 397 -3.87 28.57 11.69
N SER A 398 -4.70 28.99 10.72
CA SER A 398 -5.35 30.31 10.70
C SER A 398 -6.80 30.37 11.19
N ALA A 399 -7.36 29.31 11.75
CA ALA A 399 -8.64 29.43 12.46
C ALA A 399 -8.40 30.07 13.84
N ASP A 400 -8.13 31.37 13.83
CA ASP A 400 -8.27 32.24 15.00
C ASP A 400 -9.73 32.17 15.45
N LEU A 401 -10.00 31.30 16.43
CA LEU A 401 -11.33 31.15 17.02
C LEU A 401 -11.75 32.38 17.83
N SER A 402 -10.87 33.38 18.03
CA SER A 402 -11.29 34.70 18.52
C SER A 402 -12.00 35.55 17.45
N GLY A 403 -11.88 35.15 16.18
CA GLY A 403 -12.50 35.78 15.00
C GLY A 403 -13.74 35.07 14.45
N ALA A 404 -14.22 34.00 15.09
CA ALA A 404 -15.44 33.29 14.69
C ALA A 404 -16.70 34.12 14.99
N LYS A 405 -16.88 35.23 14.27
CA LYS A 405 -18.19 35.80 14.03
C LYS A 405 -19.00 34.73 13.33
N SER A 406 -20.07 34.31 13.99
CA SER A 406 -21.13 33.43 13.49
C SER A 406 -21.33 33.55 11.98
N SER A 407 -20.78 32.61 11.22
CA SER A 407 -21.22 32.36 9.85
C SER A 407 -22.66 31.87 9.91
N PRO A 408 -23.60 32.48 9.16
CA PRO A 408 -24.94 31.94 9.07
C PRO A 408 -24.88 30.60 8.34
N LEU A 409 -25.60 29.61 8.86
CA LEU A 409 -25.86 28.32 8.22
C LEU A 409 -26.21 28.54 6.74
N THR A 410 -25.27 28.30 5.84
CA THR A 410 -25.56 28.11 4.43
C THR A 410 -26.34 26.82 4.30
N ARG A 411 -27.59 26.93 3.83
CA ARG A 411 -28.35 25.79 3.31
C ARG A 411 -27.45 24.97 2.39
N HIS A 412 -27.27 23.69 2.71
CA HIS A 412 -26.96 22.72 1.67
C HIS A 412 -28.13 22.74 0.68
N GLU A 413 -27.89 23.30 -0.51
CA GLU A 413 -28.62 22.89 -1.70
C GLU A 413 -28.20 21.45 -1.99
N THR A 414 -29.14 20.53 -1.80
CA THR A 414 -29.06 19.16 -2.27
C THR A 414 -28.99 19.21 -3.80
N ALA A 415 -27.79 19.15 -4.36
CA ALA A 415 -27.59 18.89 -5.78
C ALA A 415 -27.96 17.42 -6.06
N ILE A 416 -29.23 17.18 -6.38
CA ILE A 416 -29.67 15.95 -7.03
C ILE A 416 -29.01 15.95 -8.41
N ARG A 417 -27.98 15.11 -8.60
CA ARG A 417 -27.50 14.76 -9.94
C ARG A 417 -28.63 14.01 -10.68
N PRO A 418 -28.95 14.35 -11.94
CA PRO A 418 -29.86 13.54 -12.73
C PRO A 418 -29.23 12.17 -12.98
N VAL A 419 -30.02 11.13 -12.79
CA VAL A 419 -29.74 9.76 -13.23
C VAL A 419 -29.72 9.79 -14.76
N ASP A 420 -28.59 9.37 -15.32
CA ASP A 420 -28.38 9.21 -16.76
C ASP A 420 -29.07 7.92 -17.20
N ASP A 421 -30.31 8.03 -17.70
CA ASP A 421 -31.02 6.94 -18.39
C ASP A 421 -30.53 6.91 -19.85
N SER A 422 -29.47 6.15 -20.11
CA SER A 422 -28.98 5.96 -21.49
C SER A 422 -28.21 4.66 -21.75
N VAL A 423 -28.77 3.49 -21.44
CA VAL A 423 -28.49 2.22 -22.17
C VAL A 423 -29.73 1.34 -22.00
N GLY A 424 -30.58 1.11 -23.01
CA GLY A 424 -30.27 0.35 -24.23
C GLY A 424 -31.05 -0.97 -24.14
N GLY A 425 -32.28 -0.96 -24.64
CA GLY A 425 -33.06 -2.17 -24.87
C GLY A 425 -32.74 -2.73 -26.25
N GLU A 426 -32.41 -4.03 -26.29
CA GLU A 426 -32.51 -4.94 -27.44
C GLU A 426 -32.41 -6.36 -26.82
N GLU A 427 -33.56 -7.00 -26.64
CA GLU A 427 -34.03 -8.13 -27.46
C GLU A 427 -33.10 -9.36 -27.39
N LEU A 428 -33.52 -10.35 -26.60
CA LEU A 428 -33.10 -11.74 -26.73
C LEU A 428 -34.28 -12.52 -27.28
N ASP A 429 -34.10 -12.99 -28.51
CA ASP A 429 -34.68 -14.22 -29.07
C ASP A 429 -33.52 -15.21 -29.26
#